data_AF-A0A7I8DIY8-F1
#
_entry.id   AF-A0A7I8DIY8-F1
#
_cell.length_a   1.000
_cell.length_b   1.000
_cell.length_c   1.000
_cell.angle_alpha   90.00
_cell.angle_beta   90.00
_cell.angle_gamma   90.00
#
_symmetry.space_group_name_H-M   'P 1'
#
loop_
_entity.id
_entity.type
_entity.pdbx_description
1 polymer ?
#
loop_
_entity_poly.entity_id
_entity_poly.type
_entity_poly.pdbx_seq_one_letter_code
_entity_poly.pdbx_strand_id
1 'polypeptide(L)'
;MKASIFRKFIHVFAIVSIIGMVGYFLPAPSSYANTIYHDFIFPIAIGYILSYVFFIMTVLIPIEYRKQSVRKNIDLTEYEVSNKLFSVFNIIFDNVMYQKQIKAGTLIKEDIKLALQNKCLHKEYIKPDGYAEKFIAIGEKLENISKELESLISQVLIINEFLSEDEINIFFSIRKKLSVYDFYLDKKLYFSPYEAKHQNISYMSDNYYELYLLYVRVQQIVYKNNLNIRDIYFDKIQYLYYSKQFDKVIGLIKKDSIVLQSQDKVWVRQYYMLAKYQIGDKTEAYNILISLLHEDLDIVSWRSIFLDMYDDEVNTILSNNCKKQLIKKMFDMLENEKQTYELFRNCNQYIMDNY
;
A
#
# COMPACT_ATOMS: atom_id res chain seq x y z
N MET A 1 -12.33 -19.22 9.81
CA MET A 1 -13.51 -19.30 8.91
C MET A 1 -13.51 -20.54 8.00
N LYS A 2 -12.37 -20.91 7.38
CA LYS A 2 -12.24 -22.07 6.45
C LYS A 2 -12.66 -23.45 6.99
N ALA A 3 -12.36 -23.76 8.26
CA ALA A 3 -12.76 -25.04 8.87
C ALA A 3 -14.25 -25.12 9.24
N SER A 4 -14.93 -23.97 9.39
CA SER A 4 -16.32 -23.91 9.86
C SER A 4 -17.30 -24.26 8.73
N ILE A 5 -17.07 -23.73 7.52
CA ILE A 5 -17.90 -24.00 6.35
C ILE A 5 -17.74 -25.47 5.92
N PHE A 6 -16.50 -25.96 5.88
CA PHE A 6 -16.21 -27.35 5.53
C PHE A 6 -16.80 -28.35 6.55
N ARG A 7 -16.72 -28.07 7.86
CA ARG A 7 -17.37 -28.91 8.89
C ARG A 7 -18.90 -28.89 8.81
N LYS A 8 -19.50 -27.70 8.63
CA LYS A 8 -20.96 -27.59 8.45
C LYS A 8 -21.42 -28.37 7.21
N PHE A 9 -20.63 -28.36 6.14
CA PHE A 9 -20.94 -29.06 4.91
C PHE A 9 -20.76 -30.59 5.02
N ILE A 10 -19.70 -31.07 5.70
CA ILE A 10 -19.56 -32.51 6.02
C ILE A 10 -20.75 -33.00 6.83
N HIS A 11 -21.27 -32.19 7.77
CA HIS A 11 -22.47 -32.56 8.51
C HIS A 11 -23.71 -32.60 7.62
N VAL A 12 -23.90 -31.65 6.69
CA VAL A 12 -25.04 -31.70 5.74
C VAL A 12 -24.93 -32.92 4.82
N PHE A 13 -23.75 -33.22 4.26
CA PHE A 13 -23.52 -34.39 3.41
C PHE A 13 -23.72 -35.71 4.17
N ALA A 14 -23.23 -35.79 5.42
CA ALA A 14 -23.45 -36.95 6.29
C ALA A 14 -24.94 -37.11 6.61
N ILE A 15 -25.66 -36.03 6.91
CA ILE A 15 -27.09 -36.06 7.19
C ILE A 15 -27.88 -36.51 5.95
N VAL A 16 -27.61 -35.96 4.77
CA VAL A 16 -28.29 -36.35 3.52
C VAL A 16 -27.99 -37.80 3.15
N SER A 17 -26.75 -38.25 3.35
CA SER A 17 -26.36 -39.66 3.11
C SER A 17 -27.01 -40.62 4.12
N ILE A 18 -27.12 -40.22 5.39
CA ILE A 18 -27.79 -40.99 6.43
C ILE A 18 -29.30 -41.04 6.18
N ILE A 19 -29.94 -39.94 5.78
CA ILE A 19 -31.37 -39.91 5.40
C ILE A 19 -31.62 -40.79 4.18
N GLY A 20 -30.73 -40.77 3.17
CA GLY A 20 -30.78 -41.65 2.02
C GLY A 20 -30.66 -43.13 2.40
N MET A 21 -29.73 -43.49 3.30
CA MET A 21 -29.60 -44.86 3.81
C MET A 21 -30.81 -45.29 4.66
N VAL A 22 -31.27 -44.45 5.59
CA VAL A 22 -32.40 -44.76 6.49
C VAL A 22 -33.71 -44.91 5.71
N GLY A 23 -33.92 -44.09 4.67
CA GLY A 23 -35.08 -44.22 3.78
C GLY A 23 -35.11 -45.52 3.00
N TYR A 24 -33.94 -46.10 2.68
CA TYR A 24 -33.80 -47.38 1.98
C TYR A 24 -33.99 -48.61 2.89
N PHE A 25 -33.88 -48.44 4.22
CA PHE A 25 -33.98 -49.52 5.22
C PHE A 25 -35.33 -49.56 5.96
N LEU A 26 -36.26 -48.65 5.65
CA LEU A 26 -37.61 -48.71 6.20
C LEU A 26 -38.41 -49.82 5.50
N PRO A 27 -39.10 -50.71 6.25
CA PRO A 27 -39.85 -51.81 5.67
C PRO A 27 -40.96 -51.31 4.75
N ALA A 28 -41.06 -51.88 3.55
CA ALA A 28 -42.06 -51.54 2.55
C ALA A 28 -43.49 -51.66 3.12
N PRO A 29 -44.29 -50.58 3.18
CA PRO A 29 -45.68 -50.68 3.61
C PRO A 29 -46.53 -51.32 2.50
N SER A 30 -47.46 -52.19 2.88
CA SER A 30 -48.25 -53.09 2.03
C SER A 30 -49.27 -52.46 1.07
N SER A 31 -49.16 -51.16 0.74
CA SER A 31 -50.09 -50.47 -0.17
C SER A 31 -49.44 -50.16 -1.52
N TYR A 32 -50.18 -50.39 -2.61
CA TYR A 32 -49.74 -50.18 -3.99
C TYR A 32 -49.37 -48.71 -4.33
N ALA A 33 -49.84 -47.75 -3.53
CA ALA A 33 -49.44 -46.35 -3.65
C ALA A 33 -48.06 -46.09 -3.03
N ASN A 34 -47.70 -46.81 -1.97
CA ASN A 34 -46.41 -46.67 -1.31
C ASN A 34 -45.25 -47.31 -2.10
N THR A 35 -45.52 -48.35 -2.90
CA THR A 35 -44.52 -48.93 -3.80
C THR A 35 -44.11 -47.95 -4.91
N ILE A 36 -45.05 -47.22 -5.52
CA ILE A 36 -44.72 -46.19 -6.53
C ILE A 36 -43.87 -45.06 -5.94
N TYR A 37 -44.20 -44.60 -4.72
CA TYR A 37 -43.43 -43.57 -4.04
C TYR A 37 -41.99 -44.01 -3.72
N HIS A 38 -41.85 -45.22 -3.18
CA HIS A 38 -40.55 -45.76 -2.78
C HIS A 38 -39.69 -46.17 -3.99
N ASP A 39 -40.29 -46.75 -5.03
CA ASP A 39 -39.54 -47.35 -6.13
C ASP A 39 -39.27 -46.37 -7.28
N PHE A 40 -40.06 -45.29 -7.41
CA PHE A 40 -39.89 -44.30 -8.48
C PHE A 40 -39.59 -42.89 -7.97
N ILE A 41 -40.43 -42.34 -7.11
CA ILE A 41 -40.32 -40.91 -6.72
C ILE A 41 -39.08 -40.68 -5.86
N PHE A 42 -38.82 -41.57 -4.89
CA PHE A 42 -37.71 -41.43 -3.95
C PHE A 42 -36.32 -41.54 -4.63
N PRO A 43 -36.04 -42.52 -5.51
CA PRO A 43 -34.76 -42.58 -6.24
C PRO A 43 -34.54 -41.37 -7.15
N ILE A 44 -35.59 -40.86 -7.81
CA ILE A 44 -35.49 -39.66 -8.65
C ILE A 44 -35.14 -38.43 -7.79
N ALA A 45 -35.83 -38.25 -6.66
CA ALA A 45 -35.55 -37.13 -5.75
C ALA A 45 -34.13 -37.21 -5.17
N ILE A 46 -33.66 -38.40 -4.78
CA ILE A 46 -32.27 -38.61 -4.35
C ILE A 46 -31.30 -38.29 -5.49
N GLY A 47 -31.58 -38.74 -6.72
CA GLY A 47 -30.75 -38.46 -7.89
C GLY A 47 -30.58 -36.96 -8.14
N TYR A 48 -31.66 -36.18 -8.03
CA TYR A 48 -31.61 -34.72 -8.13
C TYR A 48 -30.79 -34.08 -7.01
N ILE A 49 -30.99 -34.51 -5.76
CA ILE A 49 -30.23 -33.99 -4.61
C ILE A 49 -28.74 -34.31 -4.78
N LEU A 50 -28.40 -35.55 -5.16
CA LEU A 50 -27.01 -35.95 -5.39
C LEU A 50 -26.37 -35.19 -6.55
N SER A 51 -27.09 -35.00 -7.66
CA SER A 51 -26.61 -34.19 -8.79
C SER A 51 -26.35 -32.74 -8.39
N TYR A 52 -27.25 -32.14 -7.61
CA TYR A 52 -27.09 -30.78 -7.09
C TYR A 52 -25.90 -30.65 -6.13
N VAL A 53 -25.75 -31.59 -5.21
CA VAL A 53 -24.57 -31.66 -4.31
C VAL A 53 -23.28 -31.85 -5.11
N PHE A 54 -23.30 -32.70 -6.14
CA PHE A 54 -22.16 -32.92 -7.02
C PHE A 54 -21.79 -31.65 -7.80
N PHE A 55 -22.77 -30.92 -8.33
CA PHE A 55 -22.55 -29.63 -9.00
C PHE A 55 -21.91 -28.60 -8.05
N ILE A 56 -22.40 -28.49 -6.81
CA ILE A 56 -21.79 -27.61 -5.80
C ILE A 56 -20.32 -27.99 -5.56
N MET A 57 -20.04 -29.28 -5.39
CA MET A 57 -18.71 -29.79 -5.06
C MET A 57 -17.71 -29.69 -6.20
N THR A 58 -18.14 -29.90 -7.44
CA THR A 58 -17.25 -29.97 -8.61
C THR A 58 -17.19 -28.68 -9.40
N VAL A 59 -18.20 -27.82 -9.30
CA VAL A 59 -18.28 -26.57 -10.05
C VAL A 59 -18.17 -25.37 -9.13
N LEU A 60 -19.13 -25.17 -8.21
CA LEU A 60 -19.20 -23.92 -7.42
C LEU A 60 -18.04 -23.76 -6.44
N ILE A 61 -17.72 -24.79 -5.65
CA ILE A 61 -16.62 -24.71 -4.67
C ILE A 61 -15.26 -24.49 -5.36
N PRO A 62 -14.89 -25.24 -6.42
CA PRO A 62 -13.64 -24.99 -7.14
C PRO A 62 -13.56 -23.62 -7.79
N ILE A 63 -14.66 -23.09 -8.34
CA ILE A 63 -14.72 -21.73 -8.90
C ILE A 63 -14.44 -20.70 -7.81
N GLU A 64 -15.10 -20.80 -6.66
CA GLU A 64 -14.94 -19.84 -5.57
C GLU A 64 -13.52 -19.93 -4.96
N TYR A 65 -12.97 -21.14 -4.85
CA TYR A 65 -11.59 -21.35 -4.41
C TYR A 65 -10.60 -20.73 -5.40
N ARG A 66 -10.78 -20.97 -6.71
CA ARG A 66 -9.96 -20.36 -7.77
C ARG A 66 -10.05 -18.83 -7.70
N LYS A 67 -11.26 -18.28 -7.58
CA LYS A 67 -11.50 -16.84 -7.46
C LYS A 67 -10.73 -16.24 -6.27
N GLN A 68 -10.82 -16.83 -5.09
CA GLN A 68 -10.10 -16.35 -3.90
C GLN A 68 -8.58 -16.48 -4.05
N SER A 69 -8.11 -17.58 -4.62
CA SER A 69 -6.67 -17.80 -4.82
C SER A 69 -6.09 -16.81 -5.82
N VAL A 70 -6.77 -16.59 -6.94
CA VAL A 70 -6.36 -15.65 -7.98
C VAL A 70 -6.46 -14.21 -7.46
N ARG A 71 -7.53 -13.87 -6.73
CA ARG A 71 -7.68 -12.53 -6.15
C ARG A 71 -6.56 -12.18 -5.18
N LYS A 72 -6.10 -13.13 -4.36
CA LYS A 72 -4.94 -12.91 -3.49
C LYS A 72 -3.67 -12.55 -4.28
N ASN A 73 -3.44 -13.21 -5.41
CA ASN A 73 -2.29 -12.91 -6.26
C ASN A 73 -2.44 -11.53 -6.91
N ILE A 74 -3.64 -11.19 -7.36
CA ILE A 74 -3.95 -9.85 -7.87
C ILE A 74 -3.65 -8.81 -6.80
N ASP A 75 -4.18 -8.95 -5.58
CA ASP A 75 -3.98 -8.00 -4.49
C ASP A 75 -2.49 -7.79 -4.15
N LEU A 76 -1.67 -8.84 -4.29
CA LEU A 76 -0.21 -8.76 -4.16
C LEU A 76 0.41 -7.94 -5.29
N THR A 77 0.02 -8.18 -6.53
CA THR A 77 0.50 -7.41 -7.68
C THR A 77 0.03 -5.95 -7.62
N GLU A 78 -1.19 -5.68 -7.14
CA GLU A 78 -1.68 -4.31 -6.88
C GLU A 78 -0.80 -3.58 -5.84
N TYR A 79 -0.37 -4.30 -4.80
CA TYR A 79 0.58 -3.77 -3.81
C TYR A 79 1.96 -3.48 -4.43
N GLU A 80 2.47 -4.37 -5.29
CA GLU A 80 3.71 -4.12 -6.04
C GLU A 80 3.60 -2.88 -6.94
N VAL A 81 2.48 -2.72 -7.66
CA VAL A 81 2.18 -1.52 -8.45
C VAL A 81 2.19 -0.27 -7.56
N SER A 82 1.53 -0.31 -6.41
CA SER A 82 1.55 0.80 -5.43
C SER A 82 2.98 1.16 -4.99
N ASN A 83 3.83 0.17 -4.70
CA ASN A 83 5.22 0.40 -4.28
C ASN A 83 6.09 0.97 -5.39
N LYS A 84 5.89 0.52 -6.63
CA LYS A 84 6.60 1.09 -7.80
C LYS A 84 6.15 2.51 -8.09
N LEU A 85 4.85 2.82 -7.97
CA LEU A 85 4.36 4.19 -8.05
C LEU A 85 4.91 5.08 -6.93
N PHE A 86 4.97 4.60 -5.69
CA PHE A 86 5.65 5.31 -4.60
C PHE A 86 7.12 5.63 -4.96
N SER A 87 7.80 4.68 -5.60
CA SER A 87 9.21 4.83 -6.00
C SER A 87 9.40 5.93 -7.05
N VAL A 88 8.44 6.13 -7.97
CA VAL A 88 8.43 7.26 -8.92
C VAL A 88 8.48 8.59 -8.16
N PHE A 89 7.59 8.78 -7.18
CA PHE A 89 7.56 10.02 -6.40
C PHE A 89 8.78 10.17 -5.50
N ASN A 90 9.29 9.07 -4.94
CA ASN A 90 10.52 9.11 -4.16
C ASN A 90 11.73 9.59 -4.99
N ILE A 91 11.82 9.24 -6.28
CA ILE A 91 12.87 9.74 -7.19
C ILE A 91 12.70 11.23 -7.48
N ILE A 92 11.46 11.71 -7.65
CA ILE A 92 11.18 13.10 -7.96
C ILE A 92 11.56 14.00 -6.77
N PHE A 93 11.15 13.63 -5.56
CA PHE A 93 11.37 14.44 -4.37
C PHE A 93 12.75 14.23 -3.73
N ASP A 94 13.29 13.01 -3.76
CA ASP A 94 14.59 12.61 -3.18
C ASP A 94 14.85 13.18 -1.77
N ASN A 95 13.81 13.19 -0.93
CA ASN A 95 13.87 13.80 0.40
C ASN A 95 12.90 13.11 1.38
N VAL A 96 13.43 12.77 2.56
CA VAL A 96 12.74 11.98 3.59
C VAL A 96 11.46 12.67 4.10
N MET A 97 11.43 13.99 4.18
CA MET A 97 10.25 14.71 4.67
C MET A 97 9.05 14.57 3.71
N TYR A 98 9.31 14.55 2.41
CA TYR A 98 8.25 14.34 1.41
C TYR A 98 7.75 12.90 1.38
N GLN A 99 8.53 11.90 1.83
CA GLN A 99 8.05 10.51 1.89
C GLN A 99 6.81 10.38 2.78
N LYS A 100 6.76 11.12 3.91
CA LYS A 100 5.57 11.18 4.78
C LYS A 100 4.36 11.72 4.01
N GLN A 101 4.54 12.81 3.27
CA GLN A 101 3.46 13.46 2.50
C GLN A 101 2.98 12.61 1.32
N ILE A 102 3.92 11.95 0.61
CA ILE A 102 3.63 10.99 -0.47
C ILE A 102 2.75 9.88 0.10
N LYS A 103 3.20 9.19 1.16
CA LYS A 103 2.46 8.08 1.78
C LYS A 103 1.11 8.50 2.33
N ALA A 104 0.94 9.75 2.77
CA ALA A 104 -0.29 10.28 3.32
C ALA A 104 -1.37 10.60 2.27
N GLY A 105 -1.00 10.71 0.99
CA GLY A 105 -1.92 11.21 -0.04
C GLY A 105 -2.18 12.72 0.03
N THR A 106 -1.21 13.51 0.53
CA THR A 106 -1.40 14.95 0.85
C THR A 106 -0.66 15.92 -0.06
N LEU A 107 0.09 15.44 -1.06
CA LEU A 107 0.80 16.33 -1.97
C LEU A 107 -0.18 17.13 -2.84
N ILE A 108 0.11 18.42 -3.01
CA ILE A 108 -0.57 19.27 -3.98
C ILE A 108 0.24 19.37 -5.28
N LYS A 109 -0.40 19.87 -6.33
CA LYS A 109 0.20 20.00 -7.66
C LYS A 109 1.47 20.87 -7.62
N GLU A 110 1.44 21.93 -6.81
CA GLU A 110 2.53 22.87 -6.62
C GLU A 110 3.77 22.19 -6.02
N ASP A 111 3.60 21.25 -5.08
CA ASP A 111 4.72 20.50 -4.50
C ASP A 111 5.43 19.65 -5.57
N ILE A 112 4.64 18.99 -6.43
CA ILE A 112 5.17 18.18 -7.54
C ILE A 112 5.87 19.07 -8.57
N LYS A 113 5.25 20.20 -8.93
CA LYS A 113 5.85 21.18 -9.86
C LYS A 113 7.18 21.67 -9.32
N LEU A 114 7.25 22.05 -8.04
CA LEU A 114 8.47 22.48 -7.38
C LEU A 114 9.54 21.38 -7.41
N ALA A 115 9.17 20.14 -7.09
CA ALA A 115 10.12 19.02 -7.05
C ALA A 115 10.72 18.67 -8.42
N LEU A 116 10.00 18.95 -9.51
CA LEU A 116 10.45 18.73 -10.88
C LEU A 116 11.34 19.86 -11.42
N GLN A 117 11.44 21.02 -10.75
CA GLN A 117 12.18 22.19 -11.24
C GLN A 117 13.66 21.91 -11.46
N ASN A 118 14.28 21.16 -10.56
CA ASN A 118 15.69 20.78 -10.67
C ASN A 118 15.90 19.41 -11.32
N LYS A 119 14.90 18.87 -12.00
CA LYS A 119 14.96 17.55 -12.60
C LYS A 119 15.06 17.65 -14.12
N CYS A 120 15.93 16.81 -14.68
CA CYS A 120 16.13 16.67 -16.12
C CYS A 120 15.97 15.19 -16.51
N LEU A 121 15.60 14.92 -17.76
CA LEU A 121 15.58 13.54 -18.26
C LEU A 121 17.00 12.97 -18.41
N HIS A 122 17.88 13.74 -19.03
CA HIS A 122 19.23 13.30 -19.36
C HIS A 122 20.29 14.24 -18.79
N LYS A 123 21.50 13.72 -18.58
CA LYS A 123 22.64 14.52 -18.10
C LYS A 123 23.09 15.52 -19.16
N GLU A 124 22.90 15.17 -20.42
CA GLU A 124 23.21 16.00 -21.59
C GLU A 124 22.36 17.28 -21.65
N TYR A 125 21.23 17.32 -20.96
CA TYR A 125 20.38 18.52 -20.85
C TYR A 125 20.87 19.52 -19.80
N ILE A 126 21.88 19.16 -19.01
CA ILE A 126 22.51 20.01 -18.01
C ILE A 126 23.67 20.73 -18.70
N LYS A 127 23.49 22.02 -18.99
CA LYS A 127 24.56 22.82 -19.61
C LYS A 127 25.61 23.20 -18.56
N PRO A 128 26.91 23.20 -18.89
CA PRO A 128 27.97 23.58 -17.97
C PRO A 128 27.94 25.09 -17.71
N ASP A 129 27.09 25.50 -16.77
CA ASP A 129 27.01 26.84 -16.22
C ASP A 129 26.99 26.80 -14.68
N GLY A 130 26.90 27.95 -14.03
CA GLY A 130 26.84 28.02 -12.55
C GLY A 130 25.61 27.37 -11.90
N TYR A 131 24.69 26.80 -12.70
CA TYR A 131 23.48 26.13 -12.22
C TYR A 131 23.50 24.61 -12.46
N ALA A 132 24.48 24.10 -13.22
CA ALA A 132 24.60 22.67 -13.54
C ALA A 132 24.54 21.76 -12.31
N GLU A 133 25.21 22.16 -11.22
CA GLU A 133 25.29 21.40 -9.96
C GLU A 133 23.94 21.27 -9.24
N LYS A 134 22.96 22.11 -9.59
CA LYS A 134 21.62 22.08 -8.98
C LYS A 134 20.69 21.10 -9.66
N PHE A 135 20.98 20.70 -10.91
CA PHE A 135 20.13 19.82 -11.70
C PHE A 135 20.47 18.34 -11.51
N ILE A 136 19.45 17.49 -11.51
CA ILE A 136 19.57 16.05 -11.32
C ILE A 136 18.89 15.34 -12.49
N ALA A 137 19.66 14.52 -13.21
CA ALA A 137 19.12 13.66 -14.26
C ALA A 137 18.42 12.44 -13.65
N ILE A 138 17.14 12.24 -13.98
CA ILE A 138 16.32 11.15 -13.45
C ILE A 138 15.62 10.29 -14.51
N GLY A 139 15.76 10.60 -15.81
CA GLY A 139 15.03 9.95 -16.89
C GLY A 139 15.24 8.43 -16.96
N GLU A 140 16.48 7.95 -16.89
CA GLU A 140 16.78 6.51 -16.91
C GLU A 140 16.12 5.76 -15.74
N LYS A 141 16.13 6.35 -14.54
CA LYS A 141 15.49 5.74 -13.36
C LYS A 141 13.97 5.68 -13.53
N LEU A 142 13.36 6.76 -14.03
CA LEU A 142 11.93 6.84 -14.29
C LEU A 142 11.50 5.85 -15.39
N GLU A 143 12.31 5.70 -16.43
CA GLU A 143 12.03 4.78 -17.53
C GLU A 143 12.02 3.33 -17.04
N ASN A 144 13.04 2.92 -16.28
CA ASN A 144 13.12 1.55 -15.75
C ASN A 144 11.89 1.22 -14.88
N ILE A 145 11.48 2.15 -14.00
CA ILE A 145 10.29 1.95 -13.18
C ILE A 145 9.02 1.95 -14.03
N SER A 146 8.95 2.78 -15.07
CA SER A 146 7.78 2.82 -15.97
C SER A 146 7.60 1.50 -16.72
N LYS A 147 8.69 0.88 -17.19
CA LYS A 147 8.66 -0.45 -17.82
C LYS A 147 8.22 -1.55 -16.85
N GLU A 148 8.72 -1.52 -15.62
CA GLU A 148 8.31 -2.45 -14.56
C GLU A 148 6.82 -2.27 -14.23
N LEU A 149 6.34 -1.03 -14.10
CA LEU A 149 4.94 -0.71 -13.88
C LEU A 149 4.05 -1.22 -15.02
N GLU A 150 4.45 -1.01 -16.28
CA GLU A 150 3.68 -1.49 -17.42
C GLU A 150 3.58 -3.03 -17.43
N SER A 151 4.66 -3.72 -17.10
CA SER A 151 4.65 -5.18 -16.95
C SER A 151 3.69 -5.64 -15.86
N LEU A 152 3.76 -5.05 -14.66
CA LEU A 152 2.88 -5.38 -13.53
C LEU A 152 1.40 -5.07 -13.85
N ILE A 153 1.13 -3.91 -14.44
CA ILE A 153 -0.23 -3.53 -14.86
C ILE A 153 -0.76 -4.52 -15.91
N SER A 154 0.07 -4.93 -16.86
CA SER A 154 -0.33 -5.93 -17.87
C SER A 154 -0.67 -7.27 -17.21
N GLN A 155 0.11 -7.70 -16.22
CA GLN A 155 -0.19 -8.92 -15.45
C GLN A 155 -1.54 -8.85 -14.73
N VAL A 156 -1.85 -7.70 -14.09
CA VAL A 156 -3.14 -7.48 -13.43
C VAL A 156 -4.29 -7.51 -14.46
N LEU A 157 -4.15 -6.78 -15.56
CA LEU A 157 -5.21 -6.64 -16.58
C LEU A 157 -5.45 -7.91 -17.41
N ILE A 158 -4.48 -8.82 -17.54
CA ILE A 158 -4.67 -10.13 -18.18
C ILE A 158 -5.78 -10.92 -17.46
N ILE A 159 -5.94 -10.70 -16.15
CA ILE A 159 -6.91 -11.42 -15.33
C ILE A 159 -8.10 -10.53 -14.94
N ASN A 160 -8.55 -9.70 -15.89
CA ASN A 160 -9.61 -8.71 -15.70
C ASN A 160 -10.94 -9.28 -15.16
N GLU A 161 -11.22 -10.57 -15.37
CA GLU A 161 -12.44 -11.25 -14.91
C GLU A 161 -12.60 -11.24 -13.38
N PHE A 162 -11.52 -11.00 -12.61
CA PHE A 162 -11.54 -10.89 -11.15
C PHE A 162 -11.32 -9.46 -10.64
N LEU A 163 -11.30 -8.48 -11.53
CA LEU A 163 -11.19 -7.06 -11.20
C LEU A 163 -12.56 -6.39 -11.25
N SER A 164 -12.73 -5.37 -10.43
CA SER A 164 -13.83 -4.42 -10.56
C SER A 164 -13.58 -3.45 -11.72
N GLU A 165 -14.65 -2.85 -12.24
CA GLU A 165 -14.57 -1.84 -13.29
C GLU A 165 -13.70 -0.64 -12.88
N ASP A 166 -13.81 -0.21 -11.61
CA ASP A 166 -13.00 0.87 -11.06
C ASP A 166 -11.49 0.52 -11.05
N GLU A 167 -11.14 -0.71 -10.65
CA GLU A 167 -9.75 -1.19 -10.67
C GLU A 167 -9.19 -1.19 -12.10
N ILE A 168 -9.96 -1.74 -13.05
CA ILE A 168 -9.59 -1.76 -14.46
C ILE A 168 -9.33 -0.34 -14.98
N ASN A 169 -10.26 0.58 -14.71
CA ASN A 169 -10.15 1.98 -15.14
C ASN A 169 -8.94 2.69 -14.53
N ILE A 170 -8.61 2.42 -13.25
CA ILE A 170 -7.42 2.97 -12.59
C ILE A 170 -6.16 2.47 -13.29
N PHE A 171 -6.03 1.16 -13.52
CA PHE A 171 -4.83 0.60 -14.13
C PHE A 171 -4.63 1.03 -15.59
N PHE A 172 -5.70 1.14 -16.38
CA PHE A 172 -5.63 1.74 -17.71
C PHE A 172 -5.23 3.22 -17.67
N SER A 173 -5.75 3.98 -16.71
CA SER A 173 -5.39 5.40 -16.54
C SER A 173 -3.92 5.55 -16.18
N ILE A 174 -3.39 4.70 -15.29
CA ILE A 174 -1.97 4.69 -14.94
C ILE A 174 -1.13 4.40 -16.19
N ARG A 175 -1.46 3.33 -16.92
CA ARG A 175 -0.73 2.97 -18.14
C ARG A 175 -0.69 4.12 -19.15
N LYS A 176 -1.84 4.76 -19.38
CA LYS A 176 -1.94 5.93 -20.27
C LYS A 176 -1.06 7.09 -19.80
N LYS A 177 -1.00 7.35 -18.49
CA LYS A 177 -0.19 8.43 -17.90
C LYS A 177 1.31 8.15 -17.96
N LEU A 178 1.71 6.89 -17.86
CA LEU A 178 3.11 6.46 -18.04
C LEU A 178 3.58 6.60 -19.49
N SER A 179 2.68 6.42 -20.47
CA SER A 179 3.02 6.49 -21.90
C SER A 179 2.94 7.90 -22.52
N VAL A 180 2.64 8.95 -21.74
CA VAL A 180 2.50 10.32 -22.29
C VAL A 180 3.82 10.88 -22.79
N TYR A 181 4.91 10.59 -22.07
CA TYR A 181 6.22 11.13 -22.38
C TYR A 181 7.15 10.00 -22.78
N ASP A 182 7.88 10.22 -23.87
CA ASP A 182 8.97 9.35 -24.26
C ASP A 182 10.24 9.78 -23.53
N PHE A 183 10.82 8.85 -22.77
CA PHE A 183 12.10 9.04 -22.11
C PHE A 183 13.29 8.85 -23.08
N TYR A 184 13.01 8.38 -24.32
CA TYR A 184 13.93 8.21 -25.44
C TYR A 184 13.75 9.35 -26.47
N LEU A 185 13.94 10.60 -26.07
CA LEU A 185 14.14 11.64 -27.08
C LEU A 185 15.55 11.47 -27.66
N ASP A 186 15.60 11.09 -28.93
CA ASP A 186 16.82 10.82 -29.68
C ASP A 186 17.82 11.97 -29.48
N LYS A 187 19.00 11.66 -28.92
CA LYS A 187 20.03 12.62 -28.45
C LYS A 187 20.49 13.61 -29.54
N LYS A 188 20.10 13.40 -30.79
CA LYS A 188 20.54 14.12 -31.98
C LYS A 188 19.53 15.14 -32.52
N LEU A 189 18.28 15.17 -32.05
CA LEU A 189 17.24 16.02 -32.66
C LEU A 189 17.18 17.47 -32.15
N TYR A 190 17.92 17.81 -31.08
CA TYR A 190 17.87 19.13 -30.45
C TYR A 190 19.24 19.82 -30.45
N PHE A 191 19.80 20.09 -31.61
CA PHE A 191 20.76 21.20 -31.73
C PHE A 191 20.08 22.33 -32.51
N SER A 192 19.07 22.92 -31.88
CA SER A 192 18.42 24.14 -32.38
C SER A 192 19.14 25.36 -31.82
N PRO A 193 19.32 26.45 -32.59
CA PRO A 193 19.87 27.71 -32.06
C PRO A 193 19.00 28.37 -30.98
N TYR A 194 17.78 27.86 -30.72
CA TYR A 194 16.83 28.36 -29.71
C TYR A 194 16.61 27.37 -28.56
N GLU A 195 17.64 26.64 -28.14
CA GLU A 195 17.49 25.75 -26.99
C GLU A 195 17.37 26.50 -25.66
N ALA A 196 16.47 25.99 -24.80
CA ALA A 196 16.47 26.36 -23.39
C ALA A 196 17.87 26.16 -22.78
N LYS A 197 18.23 27.05 -21.87
CA LYS A 197 19.53 27.01 -21.18
C LYS A 197 19.66 25.79 -20.25
N HIS A 198 18.54 25.29 -19.71
CA HIS A 198 18.40 23.96 -19.11
C HIS A 198 17.02 23.39 -19.49
N GLN A 199 16.92 22.10 -19.80
CA GLN A 199 15.64 21.45 -20.12
C GLN A 199 15.11 20.71 -18.88
N ASN A 200 14.47 21.46 -17.97
CA ASN A 200 13.80 20.85 -16.83
C ASN A 200 12.50 20.14 -17.24
N ILE A 201 11.99 19.28 -16.37
CA ILE A 201 10.76 18.50 -16.62
C ILE A 201 9.54 19.03 -15.85
N SER A 202 9.57 20.28 -15.37
CA SER A 202 8.46 20.87 -14.61
C SER A 202 7.16 20.98 -15.42
N TYR A 203 7.26 21.01 -16.75
CA TYR A 203 6.11 20.96 -17.66
C TYR A 203 5.32 19.64 -17.56
N MET A 204 5.91 18.58 -17.02
CA MET A 204 5.25 17.28 -16.78
C MET A 204 4.42 17.25 -15.48
N SER A 205 4.41 18.35 -14.70
CA SER A 205 3.79 18.39 -13.37
C SER A 205 2.32 17.98 -13.34
N ASP A 206 1.53 18.38 -14.34
CA ASP A 206 0.12 17.99 -14.47
C ASP A 206 -0.03 16.46 -14.58
N ASN A 207 0.79 15.84 -15.43
CA ASN A 207 0.76 14.40 -15.64
C ASN A 207 1.19 13.64 -14.37
N TYR A 208 2.25 14.08 -13.70
CA TYR A 208 2.73 13.47 -12.46
C TYR A 208 1.76 13.67 -11.30
N TYR A 209 1.05 14.80 -11.24
CA TYR A 209 0.01 15.01 -10.24
C TYR A 209 -1.19 14.08 -10.47
N GLU A 210 -1.66 13.93 -11.70
CA GLU A 210 -2.71 12.95 -12.00
C GLU A 210 -2.26 11.51 -11.70
N LEU A 211 -1.01 11.17 -12.01
CA LEU A 211 -0.42 9.88 -11.65
C LEU A 211 -0.36 9.69 -10.12
N TYR A 212 -0.10 10.76 -9.36
CA TYR A 212 -0.09 10.72 -7.90
C TYR A 212 -1.49 10.44 -7.33
N LEU A 213 -2.53 11.08 -7.88
CA LEU A 213 -3.91 10.81 -7.49
C LEU A 213 -4.29 9.35 -7.77
N LEU A 214 -3.82 8.79 -8.89
CA LEU A 214 -4.01 7.36 -9.20
C LEU A 214 -3.28 6.45 -8.22
N TYR A 215 -2.04 6.79 -7.84
CA TYR A 215 -1.29 6.10 -6.79
C TYR A 215 -2.08 6.03 -5.47
N VAL A 216 -2.63 7.17 -5.01
CA VAL A 216 -3.43 7.21 -3.77
C VAL A 216 -4.66 6.29 -3.87
N ARG A 217 -5.30 6.20 -5.06
CA ARG A 217 -6.43 5.29 -5.27
C ARG A 217 -6.00 3.81 -5.23
N VAL A 218 -4.88 3.44 -5.85
CA VAL A 218 -4.34 2.08 -5.77
C VAL A 218 -4.00 1.72 -4.33
N GLN A 219 -3.37 2.64 -3.59
CA GLN A 219 -3.05 2.46 -2.18
C GLN A 219 -4.31 2.16 -1.34
N GLN A 220 -5.42 2.86 -1.60
CA GLN A 220 -6.70 2.61 -0.93
C GLN A 220 -7.28 1.24 -1.25
N ILE A 221 -7.16 0.75 -2.49
CA ILE A 221 -7.57 -0.59 -2.89
C ILE A 221 -6.77 -1.64 -2.10
N VAL A 222 -5.45 -1.52 -2.09
CA VAL A 222 -4.55 -2.44 -1.37
C VAL A 222 -4.90 -2.53 0.11
N TYR A 223 -5.15 -1.39 0.77
CA TYR A 223 -5.48 -1.39 2.20
C TYR A 223 -6.90 -1.88 2.52
N LYS A 224 -7.81 -1.86 1.55
CA LYS A 224 -9.17 -2.42 1.69
C LYS A 224 -9.14 -3.95 1.69
N ASN A 225 -8.24 -4.57 0.94
CA ASN A 225 -8.21 -6.02 0.73
C ASN A 225 -7.68 -6.82 1.95
N ASN A 226 -7.27 -6.14 3.03
CA ASN A 226 -6.88 -6.72 4.32
C ASN A 226 -5.95 -7.95 4.20
N LEU A 227 -4.93 -7.85 3.34
CA LEU A 227 -3.89 -8.86 3.25
C LEU A 227 -3.09 -8.91 4.55
N ASN A 228 -3.01 -10.08 5.18
CA ASN A 228 -2.20 -10.31 6.39
C ASN A 228 -0.71 -10.46 6.04
N ILE A 229 -0.12 -9.38 5.53
CA ILE A 229 1.29 -9.29 5.15
C ILE A 229 1.93 -8.15 5.95
N ARG A 230 3.09 -8.43 6.55
CA ARG A 230 3.82 -7.50 7.43
C ARG A 230 3.98 -6.12 6.80
N ASP A 231 4.48 -6.06 5.58
CA ASP A 231 4.84 -4.78 4.95
C ASP A 231 3.59 -3.97 4.59
N ILE A 232 2.54 -4.63 4.07
CA ILE A 232 1.23 -3.99 3.83
C ILE A 232 0.64 -3.43 5.13
N TYR A 233 0.77 -4.19 6.23
CA TYR A 233 0.31 -3.76 7.54
C TYR A 233 1.04 -2.51 8.04
N PHE A 234 2.37 -2.46 7.89
CA PHE A 234 3.16 -1.29 8.25
C PHE A 234 2.83 -0.08 7.39
N ASP A 235 2.75 -0.26 6.07
CA ASP A 235 2.39 0.82 5.16
C ASP A 235 0.98 1.35 5.44
N LYS A 236 0.03 0.48 5.80
CA LYS A 236 -1.33 0.87 6.22
C LYS A 236 -1.32 1.69 7.51
N ILE A 237 -0.51 1.31 8.51
CA ILE A 237 -0.32 2.10 9.73
C ILE A 237 0.23 3.48 9.39
N GLN A 238 1.28 3.55 8.57
CA GLN A 238 1.88 4.83 8.17
C GLN A 238 0.89 5.71 7.42
N TYR A 239 0.15 5.15 6.45
CA TYR A 239 -0.88 5.86 5.72
C TYR A 239 -1.94 6.44 6.67
N LEU A 240 -2.49 5.62 7.57
CA LEU A 240 -3.51 6.08 8.52
C LEU A 240 -2.97 7.15 9.48
N TYR A 241 -1.74 6.99 9.96
CA TYR A 241 -1.11 7.97 10.85
C TYR A 241 -0.87 9.31 10.14
N TYR A 242 -0.20 9.30 8.98
CA TYR A 242 0.13 10.53 8.26
C TYR A 242 -1.10 11.21 7.62
N SER A 243 -2.16 10.46 7.33
CA SER A 243 -3.47 11.02 6.95
C SER A 243 -4.32 11.49 8.15
N LYS A 244 -3.74 11.54 9.35
CA LYS A 244 -4.35 12.02 10.61
C LYS A 244 -5.56 11.20 11.10
N GLN A 245 -5.64 9.92 10.71
CA GLN A 245 -6.70 9.00 11.13
C GLN A 245 -6.27 8.19 12.36
N PHE A 246 -5.93 8.88 13.45
CA PHE A 246 -5.29 8.29 14.64
C PHE A 246 -6.16 7.22 15.33
N ASP A 247 -7.47 7.43 15.42
CA ASP A 247 -8.39 6.44 16.00
C ASP A 247 -8.37 5.11 15.23
N LYS A 248 -8.23 5.19 13.90
CA LYS A 248 -8.15 4.00 13.04
C LYS A 248 -6.81 3.28 13.21
N VAL A 249 -5.71 4.01 13.45
CA VAL A 249 -4.41 3.39 13.80
C VAL A 249 -4.54 2.59 15.08
N ILE A 250 -5.11 3.19 16.13
CA ILE A 250 -5.32 2.55 17.43
C ILE A 250 -6.23 1.32 17.28
N GLY A 251 -7.34 1.46 16.56
CA GLY A 251 -8.26 0.37 16.28
C GLY A 251 -7.62 -0.78 15.50
N LEU A 252 -6.83 -0.46 14.47
CA LEU A 252 -6.09 -1.44 13.68
C LEU A 252 -5.11 -2.23 14.55
N ILE A 253 -4.27 -1.53 15.32
CA ILE A 253 -3.26 -2.15 16.18
C ILE A 253 -3.88 -3.01 17.29
N LYS A 254 -5.01 -2.59 17.87
CA LYS A 254 -5.70 -3.36 18.92
C LYS A 254 -6.42 -4.60 18.40
N LYS A 255 -6.94 -4.54 17.17
CA LYS A 255 -7.76 -5.62 16.59
C LYS A 255 -6.92 -6.77 16.05
N ASP A 256 -5.69 -6.50 15.62
CA ASP A 256 -4.98 -7.43 14.75
C ASP A 256 -4.22 -8.55 15.48
N SER A 257 -4.27 -9.72 14.83
CA SER A 257 -3.68 -10.98 15.28
C SER A 257 -2.39 -11.34 14.52
N ILE A 258 -1.74 -10.36 13.88
CA ILE A 258 -0.53 -10.61 13.10
C ILE A 258 0.60 -11.00 14.04
N VAL A 259 1.25 -12.13 13.74
CA VAL A 259 2.41 -12.60 14.50
C VAL A 259 3.60 -11.74 14.10
N LEU A 260 3.90 -10.73 14.93
CA LEU A 260 5.02 -9.82 14.73
C LEU A 260 6.27 -10.32 15.45
N GLN A 261 7.44 -10.12 14.83
CA GLN A 261 8.73 -10.32 15.48
C GLN A 261 8.95 -9.26 16.58
N SER A 262 9.97 -9.43 17.44
CA SER A 262 10.24 -8.50 18.54
C SER A 262 10.47 -7.07 18.06
N GLN A 263 11.32 -6.87 17.05
CA GLN A 263 11.61 -5.55 16.48
C GLN A 263 10.36 -4.89 15.86
N ASP A 264 9.54 -5.70 15.20
CA ASP A 264 8.28 -5.25 14.60
C ASP A 264 7.26 -4.77 15.65
N LYS A 265 7.24 -5.41 16.83
CA LYS A 265 6.38 -4.97 17.94
C LYS A 265 6.78 -3.61 18.47
N VAL A 266 8.09 -3.34 18.58
CA VAL A 266 8.61 -2.02 18.98
C VAL A 266 8.13 -0.96 17.98
N TRP A 267 8.29 -1.22 16.68
CA TRP A 267 7.83 -0.33 15.62
C TRP A 267 6.33 -0.03 15.70
N VAL A 268 5.48 -1.05 15.88
CA VAL A 268 4.03 -0.86 15.98
C VAL A 268 3.64 -0.11 17.25
N ARG A 269 4.29 -0.40 18.38
CA ARG A 269 4.08 0.32 19.65
C ARG A 269 4.44 1.79 19.54
N GLN A 270 5.42 2.16 18.72
CA GLN A 270 5.76 3.56 18.46
C GLN A 270 4.61 4.29 17.77
N TYR A 271 4.05 3.74 16.69
CA TYR A 271 2.91 4.38 16.02
C TYR A 271 1.65 4.39 16.89
N TYR A 272 1.47 3.38 17.75
CA TYR A 272 0.41 3.37 18.75
C TYR A 272 0.58 4.51 19.77
N MET A 273 1.78 4.69 20.32
CA MET A 273 2.14 5.78 21.21
C MET A 273 1.92 7.15 20.55
N LEU A 274 2.41 7.33 19.32
CA LEU A 274 2.23 8.56 18.56
C LEU A 274 0.75 8.87 18.33
N ALA A 275 -0.04 7.88 17.92
CA ALA A 275 -1.48 8.05 17.74
C ALA A 275 -2.17 8.43 19.06
N LYS A 276 -1.78 7.80 20.17
CA LYS A 276 -2.27 8.11 21.53
C LYS A 276 -1.96 9.55 21.94
N TYR A 277 -0.74 10.01 21.68
CA TYR A 277 -0.36 11.39 21.93
C TYR A 277 -1.20 12.38 21.12
N GLN A 278 -1.40 12.12 19.83
CA GLN A 278 -2.14 13.01 18.93
C GLN A 278 -3.64 13.12 19.26
N ILE A 279 -4.25 12.09 19.85
CA ILE A 279 -5.64 12.15 20.34
C ILE A 279 -5.78 12.81 21.72
N GLY A 280 -4.68 13.22 22.34
CA GLY A 280 -4.65 13.89 23.65
C GLY A 280 -4.47 12.97 24.86
N ASP A 281 -4.31 11.66 24.66
CA ASP A 281 -4.03 10.68 25.72
C ASP A 281 -2.53 10.63 26.04
N LYS A 282 -2.02 11.78 26.51
CA LYS A 282 -0.59 12.01 26.74
C LYS A 282 -0.01 11.08 27.81
N THR A 283 -0.76 10.79 28.86
CA THR A 283 -0.31 9.92 29.96
C THR A 283 -0.01 8.50 29.47
N GLU A 284 -0.89 7.89 28.66
CA GLU A 284 -0.61 6.57 28.08
C GLU A 284 0.59 6.64 27.13
N ALA A 285 0.68 7.69 26.31
CA ALA A 285 1.81 7.88 25.39
C ALA A 285 3.16 7.98 26.13
N TYR A 286 3.26 8.77 27.19
CA TYR A 286 4.49 8.90 27.97
C TYR A 286 4.88 7.60 28.68
N ASN A 287 3.92 6.86 29.22
CA ASN A 287 4.18 5.55 29.82
C ASN A 287 4.74 4.57 28.78
N ILE A 288 4.21 4.58 27.56
CA ILE A 288 4.75 3.76 26.47
C ILE A 288 6.15 4.23 26.09
N LEU A 289 6.40 5.54 25.98
CA LEU A 289 7.74 6.08 25.69
C LEU A 289 8.78 5.59 26.71
N ILE A 290 8.48 5.70 28.01
CA ILE A 290 9.36 5.22 29.09
C ILE A 290 9.64 3.72 28.92
N SER A 291 8.60 2.93 28.67
CA SER A 291 8.76 1.49 28.45
C SER A 291 9.64 1.15 27.23
N LEU A 292 9.52 1.92 26.14
CA LEU A 292 10.35 1.73 24.95
C LEU A 292 11.80 2.13 25.20
N LEU A 293 12.04 3.19 25.96
CA LEU A 293 13.40 3.63 26.31
C LEU A 293 14.13 2.60 27.19
N HIS A 294 13.41 1.90 28.07
CA HIS A 294 13.97 0.78 28.84
C HIS A 294 14.29 -0.47 27.99
N GLU A 295 13.69 -0.60 26.80
CA GLU A 295 13.95 -1.67 25.83
C GLU A 295 15.11 -1.32 24.86
N ASP A 296 15.99 -0.37 25.23
CA ASP A 296 17.12 0.12 24.43
C ASP A 296 16.73 0.70 23.05
N LEU A 297 15.66 1.49 23.01
CA LEU A 297 15.25 2.23 21.80
C LEU A 297 16.39 3.13 21.29
N ASP A 298 16.80 2.94 20.03
CA ASP A 298 17.74 3.84 19.35
C ASP A 298 17.08 5.19 18.98
N ILE A 299 17.10 6.13 19.93
CA ILE A 299 16.50 7.45 19.77
C ILE A 299 17.00 8.22 18.52
N VAL A 300 18.20 7.92 18.02
CA VAL A 300 18.76 8.58 16.85
C VAL A 300 18.12 8.03 15.58
N SER A 301 17.99 6.71 15.47
CA SER A 301 17.26 6.08 14.37
C SER A 301 15.78 6.47 14.37
N TRP A 302 15.20 6.66 15.55
CA TRP A 302 13.79 7.01 15.75
C TRP A 302 13.53 8.51 15.90
N ARG A 303 14.50 9.37 15.59
CA ARG A 303 14.43 10.82 15.77
C ARG A 303 13.16 11.48 15.18
N SER A 304 12.68 10.95 14.07
CA SER A 304 11.54 11.49 13.32
C SER A 304 10.21 11.39 14.06
N ILE A 305 10.12 10.55 15.10
CA ILE A 305 8.98 10.43 16.02
C ILE A 305 8.87 11.69 16.89
N PHE A 306 9.99 12.25 17.32
CA PHE A 306 10.01 13.40 18.22
C PHE A 306 9.57 14.69 17.53
N LEU A 307 9.63 14.77 16.19
CA LEU A 307 9.07 15.91 15.45
C LEU A 307 7.59 16.15 15.75
N ASP A 308 6.82 15.08 15.98
CA ASP A 308 5.37 15.16 16.15
C ASP A 308 4.97 15.26 17.64
N MET A 309 5.90 15.01 18.57
CA MET A 309 5.62 14.80 20.01
C MET A 309 6.42 15.72 20.95
N TYR A 310 7.35 16.53 20.45
CA TYR A 310 8.28 17.26 21.32
C TYR A 310 7.57 18.28 22.24
N ASP A 311 7.66 18.05 23.56
CA ASP A 311 7.25 18.98 24.61
C ASP A 311 8.20 18.89 25.83
N ASP A 312 7.98 19.75 26.84
CA ASP A 312 8.82 19.84 28.04
C ASP A 312 8.88 18.51 28.82
N GLU A 313 7.79 17.74 28.79
CA GLU A 313 7.68 16.46 29.49
C GLU A 313 8.47 15.38 28.77
N VAL A 314 8.37 15.30 27.44
CA VAL A 314 9.23 14.44 26.61
C VAL A 314 10.70 14.76 26.80
N ASN A 315 11.06 16.04 26.88
CA ASN A 315 12.44 16.45 27.14
C ASN A 315 12.94 15.98 28.51
N THR A 316 12.08 16.04 29.53
CA THR A 316 12.37 15.53 30.87
C THR A 316 12.54 14.01 30.87
N ILE A 317 11.66 13.28 30.20
CA ILE A 317 11.73 11.81 30.05
C ILE A 317 13.03 11.41 29.35
N LEU A 318 13.39 12.06 28.24
CA LEU A 318 14.63 11.79 27.52
C LEU A 318 15.86 12.10 28.38
N SER A 319 15.88 13.23 29.08
CA SER A 319 17.00 13.62 29.94
C SER A 319 17.23 12.64 31.10
N ASN A 320 16.17 12.02 31.62
CA ASN A 320 16.25 11.07 32.72
C ASN A 320 16.66 9.66 32.26
N ASN A 321 16.37 9.28 31.01
CA ASN A 321 16.56 7.91 30.52
C ASN A 321 17.68 7.76 29.48
N CYS A 322 18.19 8.84 28.90
CA CYS A 322 19.18 8.80 27.83
C CYS A 322 20.43 9.62 28.14
N LYS A 323 21.57 9.19 27.56
CA LYS A 323 22.82 9.96 27.63
C LYS A 323 22.67 11.28 26.86
N LYS A 324 23.08 12.40 27.47
CA LYS A 324 23.04 13.74 26.87
C LYS A 324 23.66 13.82 25.45
N GLN A 325 24.70 13.04 25.19
CA GLN A 325 25.35 12.97 23.87
C GLN A 325 24.44 12.39 22.78
N LEU A 326 23.63 11.37 23.10
CA LEU A 326 22.70 10.77 22.14
C LEU A 326 21.54 11.71 21.84
N ILE A 327 21.04 12.40 22.87
CA ILE A 327 20.01 13.44 22.72
C ILE A 327 20.51 14.55 21.80
N LYS A 328 21.74 15.05 22.03
CA LYS A 328 22.35 16.06 21.17
C LYS A 328 22.46 15.57 19.71
N LYS A 329 22.99 14.37 19.49
CA LYS A 329 23.13 13.78 18.15
C LYS A 329 21.78 13.66 17.42
N MET A 330 20.72 13.31 18.15
CA MET A 330 19.36 13.24 17.61
C MET A 330 18.90 14.62 17.12
N PHE A 331 19.07 15.68 17.92
CA PHE A 331 18.71 17.04 17.52
C PHE A 331 19.56 17.56 16.36
N ASP A 332 20.87 17.33 16.39
CA ASP A 332 21.77 17.72 15.30
C ASP A 332 21.34 17.08 13.96
N MET A 333 20.86 15.82 13.98
CA MET A 333 20.33 15.17 12.78
C MET A 333 18.99 15.73 12.33
N LEU A 334 18.06 16.03 13.25
CA LEU A 334 16.77 16.64 12.91
C LEU A 334 16.95 18.02 12.27
N GLU A 335 17.88 18.81 12.81
CA GLU A 335 18.20 20.13 12.28
C GLU A 335 18.82 20.02 10.87
N ASN A 336 19.73 19.06 10.65
CA ASN A 336 20.30 18.80 9.33
C ASN A 336 19.23 18.37 8.30
N GLU A 337 18.26 17.54 8.69
CA GLU A 337 17.15 17.16 7.81
C GLU A 337 16.27 18.35 7.44
N LYS A 338 15.99 19.23 8.40
CA LYS A 338 15.23 20.47 8.18
C LYS A 338 15.99 21.40 7.24
N GLN A 339 17.29 21.60 7.45
CA GLN A 339 18.13 22.39 6.57
C GLN A 339 18.18 21.80 5.16
N THR A 340 18.30 20.48 5.02
CA THR A 340 18.27 19.81 3.71
C THR A 340 16.94 20.05 3.00
N TYR A 341 15.82 20.00 3.72
CA TYR A 341 14.50 20.29 3.20
C TYR A 341 14.34 21.76 2.75
N GLU A 342 14.81 22.71 3.56
CA GLU A 342 14.79 24.14 3.23
C GLU A 342 15.69 24.45 2.04
N LEU A 343 16.89 23.86 1.97
CA LEU A 343 17.80 23.97 0.84
C LEU A 343 17.16 23.44 -0.45
N PHE A 344 16.48 22.28 -0.39
CA PHE A 344 15.74 21.74 -1.52
C PHE A 344 14.66 22.72 -2.01
N ARG A 345 13.82 23.24 -1.10
CA ARG A 345 12.77 24.20 -1.46
C ARG A 345 13.35 25.49 -2.03
N ASN A 346 14.34 26.07 -1.37
CA ASN A 346 14.96 27.33 -1.79
C ASN A 346 15.67 27.18 -3.12
N CYS A 347 16.36 26.06 -3.37
CA CYS A 347 17.01 25.78 -4.64
C CYS A 347 16.00 25.68 -5.78
N ASN A 348 14.93 24.91 -5.59
CA ASN A 348 13.90 24.72 -6.61
C ASN A 348 13.07 25.99 -6.85
N GLN A 349 12.78 26.75 -5.78
CA GLN A 349 12.09 28.04 -5.89
C GLN A 349 12.96 29.05 -6.64
N TYR A 350 14.24 29.10 -6.30
CA TYR A 350 15.20 29.95 -7.02
C TYR A 350 15.25 29.60 -8.51
N ILE A 351 15.27 28.31 -8.88
CA ILE A 351 15.22 27.91 -10.29
C ILE A 351 13.91 28.41 -10.92
N MET A 352 12.78 28.21 -10.26
CA MET A 352 11.45 28.63 -10.75
C MET A 352 11.28 30.15 -10.89
N ASP A 353 11.97 30.95 -10.08
CA ASP A 353 11.88 32.41 -10.14
C ASP A 353 12.81 33.02 -11.20
N ASN A 354 13.87 32.28 -11.59
CA ASN A 354 14.92 32.76 -12.51
C ASN A 354 14.90 32.10 -13.89
N TYR A 355 14.00 31.13 -14.11
CA TYR A 355 13.75 30.41 -15.37
C TYR A 355 12.25 30.26 -15.59
#